data_AF-A0A4W3K4K4-F1
#
_entry.id   AF-A0A4W3K4K4-F1
#
_cell.length_a   1.000
_cell.length_b   1.000
_cell.length_c   1.000
_cell.angle_alpha   90.00
_cell.angle_beta   90.00
_cell.angle_gamma   90.00
#
_symmetry.space_group_name_H-M   'P 1'
#
loop_
_entity.id
_entity.type
_entity.pdbx_description
1 polymer ?
#
loop_
_entity_poly.entity_id
_entity_poly.type
_entity_poly.pdbx_seq_one_letter_code
_entity_poly.pdbx_strand_id
1 'polypeptide(L)'
;MAKILPLQNLGINPANIGFSTLTMESDKFICIREKVGEQAQVVIIDMNDPSNPIRRPISADSAIMNPASKVIALKAGKTLQIFNIEMKSKMKKARESYVETELIFALAKTNRLAELEEFINGPNNAHIQQVGDRCYDEQMYEAAKLLYNNVSNFGRLASTLVHLGEYQAAVDGARKANSTRTWKEVCFACVEGKEFRLAQMCGLHIVVHADELEELINYYQDRGYFEELITMLEAALGLERAHMGMFTELAILYSKYKPQKMREHLELFWSRVNIPKVLRAAEQAHLWAELVFLYDKYEEYDNAVITMMNHPTDAWKEGQFKDIITKVANVELYYKATQFYLEFKPLLLNDLLMVLSPRLDHTRAVNYFSKVKQLSLVKPYLRSVQSNNNKSVNEALNNLFIQEEDYQALRTSIDAYDNFDNISLAQRLEKHELIEFRRIGAYLFKGNNRWKQSVELCKKDRLYKDAMQYASESKDTELAEELLQWFLEDGKNECFASCLFTCYDLLRPDVVLELSWRHSIMDFSMPYFIQVMREYLSKVDKLDASESLRKEEEQATETTPIVYGQSQLMLTAGPSVSVPPQAAYGYGYGGHGAQTYAPPGTYGYTM
;
A
#
# COMPACT_ATOMS: atom_id res chain seq x y z
N MET A 1 55.87 -94.88 0.48
CA MET A 1 57.06 -94.80 1.34
C MET A 1 57.05 -93.47 2.07
N ALA A 2 57.01 -93.46 3.40
CA ALA A 2 57.27 -92.23 4.15
C ALA A 2 58.78 -91.94 4.09
N LYS A 3 59.19 -90.81 3.50
CA LYS A 3 60.57 -90.33 3.59
C LYS A 3 60.79 -89.80 5.00
N ILE A 4 61.38 -90.62 5.87
CA ILE A 4 61.83 -90.18 7.19
C ILE A 4 63.08 -89.32 6.97
N LEU A 5 62.95 -88.00 7.12
CA LEU A 5 64.06 -87.05 7.04
C LEU A 5 64.54 -86.69 8.46
N PRO A 6 65.64 -87.27 8.97
CA PRO A 6 66.17 -86.93 10.28
C PRO A 6 66.77 -85.51 10.25
N LEU A 7 66.02 -84.53 10.76
CA LEU A 7 66.44 -83.11 10.81
C LEU A 7 67.78 -82.88 11.52
N GLN A 8 68.14 -83.76 12.47
CA GLN A 8 69.43 -83.73 13.17
C GLN A 8 70.63 -83.91 12.20
N ASN A 9 70.47 -84.72 11.14
CA ASN A 9 71.52 -84.95 10.14
C ASN A 9 71.76 -83.74 9.23
N LEU A 10 70.86 -82.74 9.24
CA LEU A 10 71.00 -81.47 8.51
C LEU A 10 71.66 -80.37 9.36
N GLY A 11 72.24 -80.74 10.51
CA GLY A 11 72.92 -79.83 11.43
C GLY A 11 71.96 -78.90 12.16
N ILE A 12 70.78 -79.38 12.55
CA ILE A 12 69.81 -78.64 13.36
C ILE A 12 69.89 -79.13 14.80
N ASN A 13 70.08 -78.21 15.74
CA ASN A 13 70.13 -78.56 17.16
C ASN A 13 68.77 -79.13 17.65
N PRO A 14 68.74 -80.33 18.28
CA PRO A 14 67.51 -80.94 18.81
C PRO A 14 66.67 -80.02 19.71
N ALA A 15 67.31 -79.13 20.49
CA ALA A 15 66.61 -78.19 21.37
C ALA A 15 65.74 -77.17 20.62
N ASN A 16 65.98 -76.95 19.32
CA ASN A 16 65.21 -76.05 18.48
C ASN A 16 64.11 -76.78 17.67
N ILE A 17 63.88 -78.08 17.92
CA ILE A 17 62.81 -78.89 17.30
C ILE A 17 61.63 -79.01 18.28
N GLY A 18 60.76 -78.00 18.30
CA GLY A 18 59.57 -77.98 19.15
C GLY A 18 58.44 -77.13 18.56
N PHE A 19 57.22 -77.29 19.07
CA PHE A 19 56.00 -76.65 18.53
C PHE A 19 56.04 -75.12 18.45
N SER A 20 56.88 -74.46 19.25
CA SER A 20 57.08 -73.01 19.23
C SER A 20 58.13 -72.54 18.22
N THR A 21 59.07 -73.41 17.81
CA THR A 21 60.25 -73.05 17.01
C THR A 21 60.23 -73.62 15.60
N LEU A 22 59.52 -74.72 15.37
CA LEU A 22 59.36 -75.38 14.08
C LEU A 22 57.93 -75.19 13.55
N THR A 23 57.82 -74.75 12.30
CA THR A 23 56.56 -74.58 11.57
C THR A 23 56.58 -75.40 10.29
N MET A 24 55.51 -76.18 10.08
CA MET A 24 55.25 -76.95 8.86
C MET A 24 53.82 -76.64 8.42
N GLU A 25 53.68 -75.87 7.34
CA GLU A 25 52.38 -75.49 6.76
C GLU A 25 52.11 -76.23 5.42
N SER A 26 53.15 -76.88 4.87
CA SER A 26 53.14 -77.50 3.54
C SER A 26 54.16 -78.62 3.44
N ASP A 27 53.85 -79.65 2.67
CA ASP A 27 54.76 -80.76 2.35
C ASP A 27 56.04 -80.33 1.60
N LYS A 28 56.13 -79.06 1.17
CA LYS A 28 57.26 -78.50 0.41
C LYS A 28 58.31 -77.80 1.26
N PHE A 29 57.94 -77.19 2.39
CA PHE A 29 58.84 -76.34 3.16
C PHE A 29 58.72 -76.55 4.67
N ILE A 30 59.86 -76.75 5.32
CA ILE A 30 59.97 -76.78 6.79
C ILE A 30 60.73 -75.53 7.23
N CYS A 31 60.15 -74.75 8.12
CA CYS A 31 60.79 -73.57 8.69
C CYS A 31 61.12 -73.78 10.17
N ILE A 32 62.37 -73.52 10.54
CA ILE A 32 62.90 -73.76 11.88
C ILE A 32 63.62 -72.52 12.36
N ARG A 33 63.21 -72.01 13.51
CA ARG A 33 63.90 -70.92 14.21
C ARG A 33 64.99 -71.53 15.08
N GLU A 34 66.24 -71.28 14.71
CA GLU A 34 67.41 -71.81 15.41
C GLU A 34 68.14 -70.66 16.12
N LYS A 35 68.46 -70.84 17.40
CA LYS A 35 69.37 -69.94 18.12
C LYS A 35 70.73 -70.61 18.25
N VAL A 36 71.77 -69.98 17.69
CA VAL A 36 73.16 -70.46 17.75
C VAL A 36 73.98 -69.40 18.49
N GLY A 37 74.29 -69.67 19.77
CA GLY A 37 74.86 -68.66 20.66
C GLY A 37 73.87 -67.51 20.90
N GLU A 38 74.31 -66.27 20.67
CA GLU A 38 73.42 -65.10 20.75
C GLU A 38 72.66 -64.80 19.45
N GLN A 39 73.07 -65.37 18.30
CA GLN A 39 72.45 -65.06 17.01
C GLN A 39 71.22 -65.95 16.75
N ALA A 40 70.11 -65.30 16.45
CA ALA A 40 68.88 -65.94 15.97
C ALA A 40 68.91 -66.06 14.44
N GLN A 41 68.65 -67.25 13.93
CA GLN A 41 68.53 -67.52 12.50
C GLN A 41 67.26 -68.30 12.16
N VAL A 42 66.73 -68.06 10.96
CA VAL A 42 65.67 -68.87 10.39
C VAL A 42 66.29 -69.80 9.35
N VAL A 43 66.07 -71.10 9.53
CA VAL A 43 66.49 -72.17 8.64
C VAL A 43 65.28 -72.64 7.85
N ILE A 44 65.41 -72.69 6.53
CA ILE A 44 64.35 -73.10 5.60
C ILE A 44 64.86 -74.33 4.85
N ILE A 45 64.15 -75.45 4.98
CA ILE A 45 64.42 -76.68 4.22
C ILE A 45 63.37 -76.78 3.11
N ASP A 46 63.84 -76.92 1.86
CA ASP A 46 63.01 -77.28 0.70
C ASP A 46 62.99 -78.81 0.60
N MET A 47 61.80 -79.43 0.62
CA MET A 47 61.67 -80.90 0.60
C MET A 47 62.05 -81.50 -0.77
N ASN A 48 62.22 -80.67 -1.80
CA ASN A 48 62.74 -81.09 -3.10
C ASN A 48 64.28 -81.18 -3.12
N ASP A 49 64.98 -80.35 -2.33
CA ASP A 49 66.42 -80.47 -2.08
C ASP A 49 66.72 -80.36 -0.57
N PRO A 50 66.56 -81.47 0.18
CA PRO A 50 66.84 -81.48 1.62
C PRO A 50 68.32 -81.32 1.95
N SER A 51 69.23 -81.39 0.97
CA SER A 51 70.68 -81.37 1.20
C SER A 51 71.25 -79.96 1.41
N ASN A 52 70.54 -78.93 0.92
CA ASN A 52 70.98 -77.53 0.96
C ASN A 52 70.01 -76.63 1.76
N PRO A 53 69.99 -76.70 3.11
CA PRO A 53 69.14 -75.85 3.92
C PRO A 53 69.52 -74.37 3.82
N ILE A 54 68.55 -73.50 3.51
CA ILE A 54 68.75 -72.06 3.41
C ILE A 54 68.76 -71.46 4.82
N ARG A 55 69.93 -71.07 5.30
CA ARG A 55 70.12 -70.42 6.61
C ARG A 55 70.16 -68.90 6.44
N ARG A 56 69.37 -68.14 7.23
CA ARG A 56 69.34 -66.67 7.21
C ARG A 56 69.39 -66.09 8.63
N PRO A 57 70.34 -65.19 8.95
CA PRO A 57 70.40 -64.52 10.25
C PRO A 57 69.27 -63.49 10.36
N ILE A 58 68.17 -63.90 10.96
CA ILE A 58 66.92 -63.13 11.08
C ILE A 58 66.35 -63.39 12.47
N SER A 59 66.22 -62.32 13.26
CA SER A 59 65.48 -62.36 14.52
C SER A 59 63.98 -62.16 14.26
N ALA A 60 63.17 -63.16 14.57
CA ALA A 60 61.71 -63.13 14.43
C ALA A 60 61.03 -64.00 15.49
N ASP A 61 59.91 -63.52 16.03
CA ASP A 61 59.09 -64.20 17.04
C ASP A 61 58.31 -65.37 16.43
N SER A 62 57.99 -65.28 15.13
CA SER A 62 57.33 -66.34 14.37
C SER A 62 57.71 -66.21 12.89
N ALA A 63 57.86 -67.34 12.22
CA ALA A 63 58.20 -67.44 10.80
C ALA A 63 57.31 -68.48 10.13
N ILE A 64 56.62 -68.10 9.07
CA ILE A 64 55.72 -68.96 8.28
C ILE A 64 56.00 -68.74 6.79
N MET A 65 55.80 -69.76 5.97
CA MET A 65 56.37 -69.88 4.64
C MET A 65 55.29 -70.33 3.65
N ASN A 66 55.06 -69.55 2.60
CA ASN A 66 53.93 -69.75 1.69
C ASN A 66 53.94 -71.17 1.07
N PRO A 67 52.83 -71.94 1.17
CA PRO A 67 52.75 -73.30 0.63
C PRO A 67 53.06 -73.46 -0.87
N ALA A 68 52.92 -72.40 -1.67
CA ALA A 68 53.04 -72.44 -3.13
C ALA A 68 54.25 -71.67 -3.71
N SER A 69 54.81 -70.69 -2.99
CA SER A 69 55.87 -69.80 -3.51
C SER A 69 56.98 -69.57 -2.48
N LYS A 70 58.18 -69.18 -2.93
CA LYS A 70 59.36 -68.93 -2.05
C LYS A 70 59.28 -67.59 -1.32
N VAL A 71 58.19 -67.38 -0.58
CA VAL A 71 57.86 -66.16 0.17
C VAL A 71 57.70 -66.50 1.65
N ILE A 72 58.44 -65.79 2.50
CA ILE A 72 58.41 -65.96 3.97
C ILE A 72 57.77 -64.75 4.65
N ALA A 73 56.85 -65.01 5.57
CA ALA A 73 56.25 -64.05 6.48
C ALA A 73 56.92 -64.15 7.85
N LEU A 74 57.45 -63.03 8.33
CA LEU A 74 58.18 -62.91 9.58
C LEU A 74 57.45 -61.93 10.51
N LYS A 75 57.12 -62.38 11.72
CA LYS A 75 56.61 -61.52 12.79
C LYS A 75 57.79 -61.07 13.65
N ALA A 76 57.96 -59.75 13.78
CA ALA A 76 58.90 -59.14 14.71
C ALA A 76 58.19 -58.04 15.48
N GLY A 77 57.88 -58.31 16.76
CA GLY A 77 57.04 -57.49 17.62
C GLY A 77 55.66 -57.23 17.02
N LYS A 78 55.31 -55.95 16.89
CA LYS A 78 54.08 -55.47 16.24
C LYS A 78 54.18 -55.35 14.71
N THR A 79 55.23 -55.86 14.05
CA THR A 79 55.40 -55.75 12.58
C THR A 79 55.41 -57.11 11.88
N LEU A 80 54.57 -57.24 10.85
CA LEU A 80 54.67 -58.31 9.86
C LEU A 80 55.57 -57.87 8.71
N GLN A 81 56.53 -58.70 8.34
CA GLN A 81 57.47 -58.44 7.26
C GLN A 81 57.45 -59.61 6.27
N ILE A 82 57.11 -59.33 5.02
CA ILE A 82 57.03 -60.34 3.96
C ILE A 82 58.26 -60.17 3.05
N PHE A 83 59.01 -61.26 2.87
CA PHE A 83 60.21 -61.31 2.03
C PHE A 83 60.05 -62.36 0.93
N ASN A 84 60.42 -62.00 -0.30
CA ASN A 84 60.61 -62.95 -1.39
C ASN A 84 62.06 -63.45 -1.35
N ILE A 85 62.24 -64.75 -1.18
CA ILE A 85 63.57 -65.38 -1.03
C ILE A 85 64.27 -65.49 -2.39
N GLU A 86 63.50 -65.68 -3.47
CA GLU A 86 63.99 -65.81 -4.84
C GLU A 86 64.48 -64.46 -5.40
N MET A 87 63.66 -63.41 -5.27
CA MET A 87 64.04 -62.05 -5.65
C MET A 87 64.97 -61.34 -4.65
N LYS A 88 65.28 -61.98 -3.51
CA LYS A 88 66.03 -61.41 -2.36
C LYS A 88 65.50 -60.04 -1.89
N SER A 89 64.21 -59.78 -2.10
CA SER A 89 63.58 -58.47 -1.91
C SER A 89 62.54 -58.50 -0.80
N LYS A 90 62.41 -57.38 -0.09
CA LYS A 90 61.37 -57.19 0.92
C LYS A 90 60.09 -56.72 0.22
N MET A 91 59.07 -57.56 0.15
CA MET A 91 57.84 -57.26 -0.59
C MET A 91 56.93 -56.27 0.14
N LYS A 92 56.81 -56.40 1.48
CA LYS A 92 55.91 -55.54 2.27
C LYS A 92 56.38 -55.44 3.73
N LYS A 93 56.32 -54.24 4.30
CA LYS A 93 56.33 -53.99 5.75
C LYS A 93 54.92 -53.51 6.11
N ALA A 94 54.05 -54.43 6.48
CA ALA A 94 52.64 -54.14 6.64
C ALA A 94 52.37 -53.52 8.01
N ARG A 95 52.32 -52.18 8.08
CA ARG A 95 51.42 -51.47 8.99
C ARG A 95 50.08 -51.44 8.28
N GLU A 96 49.18 -52.35 8.65
CA GLU A 96 47.88 -52.47 8.00
C GLU A 96 46.94 -51.44 8.61
N SER A 97 46.48 -50.49 7.78
CA SER A 97 45.51 -49.45 8.19
C SER A 97 44.33 -50.06 8.94
N TYR A 98 43.80 -51.19 8.48
CA TYR A 98 42.71 -51.91 9.14
C TYR A 98 43.02 -52.31 10.58
N VAL A 99 44.21 -52.85 10.85
CA VAL A 99 44.63 -53.27 12.20
C VAL A 99 44.89 -52.07 13.10
N GLU A 100 45.45 -50.98 12.58
CA GLU A 100 45.60 -49.73 13.34
C GLU A 100 44.23 -49.07 13.62
N THR A 101 43.27 -49.16 12.69
CA THR A 101 41.90 -48.64 12.81
C THR A 101 41.12 -49.38 13.91
N GLU A 102 41.12 -50.71 13.90
CA GLU A 102 40.48 -51.52 14.95
C GLU A 102 41.19 -51.38 16.31
N LEU A 103 42.51 -51.13 16.34
CA LEU A 103 43.24 -50.85 17.58
C LEU A 103 42.78 -49.53 18.22
N ILE A 104 42.61 -48.45 17.44
CA ILE A 104 42.08 -47.17 17.95
C ILE A 104 40.66 -47.38 18.51
N PHE A 105 39.82 -48.16 17.82
CA PHE A 105 38.47 -48.47 18.31
C PHE A 105 38.48 -49.27 19.62
N ALA A 106 39.37 -50.27 19.74
CA ALA A 106 39.54 -51.03 20.99
C ALA A 106 40.08 -50.17 22.16
N LEU A 107 40.97 -49.22 21.89
CA LEU A 107 41.48 -48.26 22.89
C LEU A 107 40.39 -47.30 23.36
N ALA A 108 39.55 -46.81 22.46
CA ALA A 108 38.36 -46.02 22.79
C ALA A 108 37.40 -46.83 23.69
N LYS A 109 37.06 -48.06 23.28
CA LYS A 109 36.15 -48.96 24.00
C LYS A 109 36.65 -49.44 25.37
N THR A 110 37.96 -49.38 25.60
CA THR A 110 38.59 -49.69 26.91
C THR A 110 38.83 -48.47 27.79
N ASN A 111 38.31 -47.29 27.38
CA ASN A 111 38.43 -46.00 28.04
C ASN A 111 39.88 -45.58 28.35
N ARG A 112 40.82 -45.95 27.49
CA ARG A 112 42.25 -45.61 27.63
C ARG A 112 42.60 -44.34 26.86
N LEU A 113 41.96 -43.24 27.23
CA LEU A 113 42.03 -41.96 26.49
C LEU A 113 43.46 -41.41 26.34
N ALA A 114 44.33 -41.59 27.34
CA ALA A 114 45.73 -41.15 27.25
C ALA A 114 46.57 -41.95 26.24
N GLU A 115 46.41 -43.29 26.23
CA GLU A 115 47.07 -44.17 25.24
C GLU A 115 46.52 -43.90 23.83
N LEU A 116 45.23 -43.56 23.72
CA LEU A 116 44.58 -43.15 22.48
C LEU A 116 45.16 -41.83 21.95
N GLU A 117 45.29 -40.80 22.80
CA GLU A 117 45.81 -39.49 22.43
C GLU A 117 47.29 -39.54 22.02
N GLU A 118 48.14 -40.28 22.75
CA GLU A 118 49.53 -40.51 22.35
C GLU A 118 49.63 -41.21 20.99
N PHE A 119 48.76 -42.19 20.73
CA PHE A 119 48.73 -42.93 19.46
C PHE A 119 48.24 -42.10 18.28
N ILE A 120 47.26 -41.20 18.48
CA ILE A 120 46.75 -40.30 17.43
C ILE A 120 47.78 -39.21 17.09
N ASN A 121 48.49 -38.67 18.08
CA ASN A 121 49.55 -37.68 17.87
C ASN A 121 50.82 -38.27 17.21
N GLY A 122 50.98 -39.60 17.24
CA GLY A 122 52.05 -40.31 16.54
C GLY A 122 51.77 -40.55 15.05
N PRO A 123 52.80 -40.83 14.23
CA PRO A 123 52.63 -41.12 12.80
C PRO A 123 51.91 -42.46 12.57
N ASN A 124 50.62 -42.37 12.22
CA ASN A 124 49.67 -43.46 12.02
C ASN A 124 49.19 -43.56 10.55
N ASN A 125 48.66 -44.72 10.16
CA ASN A 125 48.07 -44.97 8.85
C ASN A 125 46.56 -45.33 8.94
N ALA A 126 45.93 -45.09 10.09
CA ALA A 126 44.57 -45.54 10.39
C ALA A 126 43.47 -44.65 9.79
N HIS A 127 42.28 -45.20 9.57
CA HIS A 127 41.10 -44.44 9.15
C HIS A 127 40.39 -43.81 10.35
N ILE A 128 41.04 -42.82 10.98
CA ILE A 128 40.58 -42.16 12.22
C ILE A 128 39.13 -41.66 12.13
N GLN A 129 38.69 -41.15 10.98
CA GLN A 129 37.31 -40.69 10.77
C GLN A 129 36.28 -41.82 10.95
N GLN A 130 36.54 -43.01 10.39
CA GLN A 130 35.63 -44.16 10.51
C GLN A 130 35.54 -44.66 11.96
N VAL A 131 36.65 -44.55 12.72
CA VAL A 131 36.64 -44.85 14.15
C VAL A 131 35.84 -43.79 14.91
N GLY A 132 36.01 -42.51 14.58
CA GLY A 132 35.23 -41.41 15.15
C GLY A 132 33.73 -41.60 14.96
N ASP A 133 33.30 -41.93 13.74
CA ASP A 133 31.90 -42.21 13.42
C ASP A 133 31.36 -43.43 14.19
N ARG A 134 32.12 -44.53 14.29
CA ARG A 134 31.72 -45.70 15.10
C ARG A 134 31.70 -45.42 16.61
N CYS A 135 32.61 -44.59 17.12
CA CYS A 135 32.59 -44.14 18.51
C CYS A 135 31.39 -43.23 18.80
N TYR A 136 30.97 -42.41 17.83
CA TYR A 136 29.76 -41.60 17.92
C TYR A 136 28.50 -42.47 18.00
N ASP A 137 28.40 -43.48 17.13
CA ASP A 137 27.27 -44.41 17.09
C ASP A 137 27.19 -45.28 18.36
N GLU A 138 28.33 -45.66 18.97
CA GLU A 138 28.38 -46.32 20.29
C GLU A 138 28.31 -45.35 21.49
N GLN A 139 27.97 -44.07 21.28
CA GLN A 139 27.83 -43.02 22.33
C GLN A 139 29.10 -42.73 23.16
N MET A 140 30.29 -43.08 22.65
CA MET A 140 31.59 -42.83 23.30
C MET A 140 32.11 -41.43 23.00
N TYR A 141 31.36 -40.41 23.43
CA TYR A 141 31.58 -39.02 23.02
C TYR A 141 32.93 -38.43 23.45
N GLU A 142 33.50 -38.83 24.60
CA GLU A 142 34.83 -38.36 25.03
C GLU A 142 35.96 -38.83 24.09
N ALA A 143 35.93 -40.10 23.68
CA ALA A 143 36.88 -40.63 22.70
C ALA A 143 36.63 -40.01 21.30
N ALA A 144 35.36 -39.86 20.91
CA ALA A 144 35.00 -39.23 19.64
C ALA A 144 35.46 -37.77 19.55
N LYS A 145 35.40 -36.99 20.65
CA LYS A 145 35.93 -35.63 20.75
C LYS A 145 37.42 -35.56 20.41
N LEU A 146 38.24 -36.45 20.98
CA LEU A 146 39.68 -36.52 20.68
C LEU A 146 39.94 -36.92 19.21
N LEU A 147 39.19 -37.89 18.70
CA LEU A 147 39.30 -38.35 17.31
C LEU A 147 38.93 -37.26 16.30
N TYR A 148 37.77 -36.62 16.45
CA TYR A 148 37.30 -35.60 15.50
C TYR A 148 38.09 -34.29 15.57
N ASN A 149 38.64 -33.92 16.73
CA ASN A 149 39.53 -32.76 16.84
C ASN A 149 40.82 -32.96 16.01
N ASN A 150 41.42 -34.16 16.07
CA ASN A 150 42.60 -34.50 15.27
C ASN A 150 42.29 -34.63 13.77
N VAL A 151 41.12 -35.15 13.40
CA VAL A 151 40.65 -35.23 12.00
C VAL A 151 40.21 -33.85 11.45
N SER A 152 40.10 -32.82 12.31
CA SER A 152 39.53 -31.50 11.96
C SER A 152 38.09 -31.56 11.41
N ASN A 153 37.33 -32.62 11.75
CA ASN A 153 35.91 -32.72 11.39
C ASN A 153 35.07 -31.94 12.41
N PHE A 154 35.12 -30.61 12.30
CA PHE A 154 34.48 -29.70 13.25
C PHE A 154 32.95 -29.85 13.30
N GLY A 155 32.30 -30.33 12.23
CA GLY A 155 30.86 -30.58 12.18
C GLY A 155 30.42 -31.68 13.14
N ARG A 156 31.02 -32.88 13.00
CA ARG A 156 30.77 -33.98 13.96
C ARG A 156 31.30 -33.67 15.35
N LEU A 157 32.45 -33.00 15.46
CA LEU A 157 32.99 -32.57 16.75
C LEU A 157 31.99 -31.71 17.54
N ALA A 158 31.39 -30.70 16.91
CA ALA A 158 30.40 -29.84 17.58
C ALA A 158 29.19 -30.64 18.08
N SER A 159 28.72 -31.60 17.28
CA SER A 159 27.66 -32.55 17.67
C SER A 159 28.08 -33.43 18.88
N THR A 160 29.34 -33.88 18.94
CA THR A 160 29.85 -34.64 20.11
C THR A 160 29.96 -33.77 21.37
N LEU A 161 30.38 -32.52 21.24
CA LEU A 161 30.53 -31.57 22.35
C LEU A 161 29.17 -31.16 22.91
N VAL A 162 28.15 -31.06 22.06
CA VAL A 162 26.74 -30.93 22.44
C VAL A 162 26.30 -32.09 23.35
N HIS A 163 26.57 -33.34 22.96
CA HIS A 163 26.18 -34.50 23.77
C HIS A 163 26.96 -34.62 25.09
N LEU A 164 28.15 -34.03 25.17
CA LEU A 164 28.93 -33.89 26.42
C LEU A 164 28.49 -32.71 27.30
N GLY A 165 27.56 -31.86 26.85
CA GLY A 165 27.13 -30.64 27.56
C GLY A 165 28.15 -29.49 27.52
N GLU A 166 29.23 -29.61 26.75
CA GLU A 166 30.26 -28.57 26.60
C GLU A 166 29.84 -27.50 25.57
N TYR A 167 28.72 -26.82 25.81
CA TYR A 167 28.10 -25.91 24.84
C TYR A 167 29.05 -24.81 24.32
N GLN A 168 29.86 -24.20 25.18
CA GLN A 168 30.84 -23.17 24.77
C GLN A 168 31.84 -23.71 23.73
N ALA A 169 32.36 -24.92 23.93
CA ALA A 169 33.28 -25.55 23.00
C ALA A 169 32.56 -26.00 21.71
N ALA A 170 31.29 -26.41 21.80
CA ALA A 170 30.47 -26.75 20.65
C ALA A 170 30.21 -25.53 19.73
N VAL A 171 29.98 -24.34 20.30
CA VAL A 171 29.84 -23.07 19.55
C VAL A 171 31.13 -22.74 18.77
N ASP A 172 32.29 -22.87 19.41
CA ASP A 172 33.58 -22.65 18.72
C ASP A 172 33.89 -23.74 17.68
N GLY A 173 33.42 -24.97 17.90
CA GLY A 173 33.39 -26.04 16.89
C GLY A 173 32.53 -25.69 15.68
N ALA A 174 31.30 -25.23 15.89
CA ALA A 174 30.40 -24.79 14.83
C ALA A 174 30.97 -23.59 14.05
N ARG A 175 31.64 -22.65 14.73
CA ARG A 175 32.34 -21.53 14.07
C ARG A 175 33.47 -22.01 13.14
N LYS A 176 34.22 -23.03 13.54
CA LYS A 176 35.27 -23.64 12.68
C LYS A 176 34.68 -24.49 11.55
N ALA A 177 33.53 -25.13 11.77
CA ALA A 177 32.83 -25.91 10.75
C ALA A 177 32.18 -25.04 9.67
N ASN A 178 31.69 -23.85 10.04
CA ASN A 178 31.00 -22.88 9.18
C ASN A 178 29.89 -23.51 8.30
N SER A 179 29.14 -24.46 8.85
CA SER A 179 28.04 -25.15 8.17
C SER A 179 26.72 -24.83 8.86
N THR A 180 25.72 -24.37 8.10
CA THR A 180 24.39 -24.02 8.61
C THR A 180 23.72 -25.19 9.35
N ARG A 181 23.94 -26.43 8.88
CA ARG A 181 23.47 -27.64 9.57
C ARG A 181 24.10 -27.80 10.96
N THR A 182 25.41 -27.64 11.09
CA THR A 182 26.10 -27.72 12.39
C THR A 182 25.64 -26.60 13.33
N TRP A 183 25.42 -25.39 12.81
CA TRP A 183 24.84 -24.30 13.59
C TRP A 183 23.43 -24.64 14.11
N LYS A 184 22.55 -25.23 13.28
CA LYS A 184 21.22 -25.70 13.72
C LYS A 184 21.30 -26.75 14.82
N GLU A 185 22.09 -27.81 14.61
CA GLU A 185 22.29 -28.89 15.59
C GLU A 185 22.77 -28.35 16.95
N VAL A 186 23.75 -27.42 16.95
CA VAL A 186 24.23 -26.78 18.19
C VAL A 186 23.23 -25.79 18.79
N CYS A 187 22.55 -24.98 17.97
CA CYS A 187 21.56 -24.00 18.45
C CYS A 187 20.39 -24.69 19.16
N PHE A 188 19.82 -25.72 18.52
CA PHE A 188 18.73 -26.52 19.07
C PHE A 188 19.16 -27.17 20.40
N ALA A 189 20.33 -27.79 20.45
CA ALA A 189 20.91 -28.34 21.68
C ALA A 189 21.11 -27.31 22.81
N CYS A 190 21.59 -26.10 22.49
CA CYS A 190 21.73 -25.02 23.48
C CYS A 190 20.37 -24.57 24.04
N VAL A 191 19.30 -24.61 23.23
CA VAL A 191 17.92 -24.33 23.68
C VAL A 191 17.38 -25.44 24.58
N GLU A 192 17.73 -26.71 24.33
CA GLU A 192 17.40 -27.81 25.25
C GLU A 192 18.13 -27.65 26.59
N GLY A 193 19.42 -27.30 26.53
CA GLY A 193 20.29 -27.02 27.68
C GLY A 193 20.00 -25.72 28.43
N LYS A 194 19.07 -24.89 27.93
CA LYS A 194 18.70 -23.56 28.47
C LYS A 194 19.85 -22.53 28.47
N GLU A 195 20.87 -22.73 27.65
CA GLU A 195 22.00 -21.80 27.47
C GLU A 195 21.67 -20.74 26.42
N PHE A 196 20.68 -19.90 26.71
CA PHE A 196 20.09 -18.95 25.75
C PHE A 196 21.09 -17.96 25.17
N ARG A 197 22.11 -17.52 25.94
CA ARG A 197 23.14 -16.61 25.44
C ARG A 197 24.00 -17.25 24.33
N LEU A 198 24.31 -18.54 24.46
CA LEU A 198 25.03 -19.30 23.43
C LEU A 198 24.11 -19.63 22.25
N ALA A 199 22.85 -20.01 22.54
CA ALA A 199 21.83 -20.23 21.53
C ALA A 199 21.57 -18.97 20.67
N GLN A 200 21.59 -17.77 21.26
CA GLN A 200 21.47 -16.50 20.55
C GLN A 200 22.64 -16.32 19.57
N MET A 201 23.89 -16.51 20.02
CA MET A 201 25.07 -16.40 19.15
C MET A 201 25.05 -17.40 17.98
N CYS A 202 24.60 -18.64 18.21
CA CYS A 202 24.37 -19.61 17.13
C CYS A 202 23.22 -19.18 16.21
N GLY A 203 22.11 -18.73 16.79
CA GLY A 203 20.91 -18.28 16.08
C GLY A 203 21.20 -17.16 15.10
N LEU A 204 22.02 -16.18 15.48
CA LEU A 204 22.47 -15.08 14.60
C LEU A 204 23.19 -15.57 13.32
N HIS A 205 23.85 -16.73 13.35
CA HIS A 205 24.44 -17.34 12.15
C HIS A 205 23.43 -18.11 11.29
N ILE A 206 22.31 -18.55 11.86
CA ILE A 206 21.24 -19.29 11.16
C ILE A 206 20.25 -18.32 10.50
N VAL A 207 19.72 -17.34 11.24
CA VAL A 207 18.67 -16.38 10.78
C VAL A 207 19.06 -15.56 9.55
N VAL A 208 20.35 -15.50 9.20
CA VAL A 208 20.82 -14.87 7.97
C VAL A 208 20.42 -15.68 6.72
N HIS A 209 20.15 -16.98 6.86
CA HIS A 209 19.66 -17.86 5.79
C HIS A 209 18.11 -17.89 5.81
N ALA A 210 17.49 -17.38 4.74
CA ALA A 210 16.04 -17.25 4.65
C ALA A 210 15.30 -18.59 4.72
N ASP A 211 15.84 -19.62 4.05
CA ASP A 211 15.22 -20.95 3.93
C ASP A 211 15.15 -21.69 5.29
N GLU A 212 16.01 -21.30 6.24
CA GLU A 212 16.17 -21.96 7.55
C GLU A 212 15.43 -21.21 8.68
N LEU A 213 14.94 -19.99 8.40
CA LEU A 213 14.31 -19.12 9.39
C LEU A 213 12.99 -19.69 9.91
N GLU A 214 12.17 -20.29 9.03
CA GLU A 214 10.87 -20.88 9.39
C GLU A 214 11.01 -22.07 10.34
N GLU A 215 11.95 -22.98 10.08
CA GLU A 215 12.22 -24.14 10.96
C GLU A 215 12.73 -23.70 12.33
N LEU A 216 13.63 -22.71 12.38
CA LEU A 216 14.15 -22.15 13.62
C LEU A 216 13.04 -21.50 14.46
N ILE A 217 12.12 -20.77 13.82
CA ILE A 217 10.98 -20.16 14.51
C ILE A 217 10.06 -21.23 15.08
N ASN A 218 9.68 -22.23 14.29
CA ASN A 218 8.79 -23.32 14.75
C ASN A 218 9.41 -24.05 15.96
N TYR A 219 10.71 -24.36 15.91
CA TYR A 219 11.42 -25.01 17.02
C TYR A 219 11.42 -24.19 18.32
N TYR A 220 11.57 -22.86 18.24
CA TYR A 220 11.47 -21.98 19.41
C TYR A 220 10.02 -21.81 19.88
N GLN A 221 9.04 -21.79 18.96
CA GLN A 221 7.62 -21.65 19.29
C GLN A 221 7.05 -22.89 19.99
N ASP A 222 7.36 -24.09 19.51
CA ASP A 222 6.92 -25.37 20.10
C ASP A 222 7.39 -25.54 21.56
N ARG A 223 8.48 -24.86 21.93
CA ARG A 223 9.07 -24.87 23.28
C ARG A 223 8.65 -23.69 24.15
N GLY A 224 7.94 -22.71 23.60
CA GLY A 224 7.47 -21.52 24.33
C GLY A 224 8.52 -20.43 24.59
N TYR A 225 9.70 -20.50 23.97
CA TYR A 225 10.80 -19.54 24.22
C TYR A 225 10.70 -18.27 23.36
N PHE A 226 9.54 -17.60 23.42
CA PHE A 226 9.23 -16.46 22.55
C PHE A 226 10.07 -15.19 22.84
N GLU A 227 10.37 -14.92 24.12
CA GLU A 227 11.17 -13.76 24.55
C GLU A 227 12.61 -13.80 24.00
N GLU A 228 13.24 -14.97 24.06
CA GLU A 228 14.59 -15.20 23.55
C GLU A 228 14.62 -15.14 22.02
N LEU A 229 13.59 -15.68 21.34
CA LEU A 229 13.46 -15.59 19.88
C LEU A 229 13.31 -14.13 19.42
N ILE A 230 12.46 -13.34 20.09
CA ILE A 230 12.30 -11.91 19.82
C ILE A 230 13.62 -11.16 20.03
N THR A 231 14.30 -11.39 21.16
CA THR A 231 15.58 -10.73 21.49
C THR A 231 16.71 -11.12 20.52
N MET A 232 16.72 -12.37 20.06
CA MET A 232 17.64 -12.84 19.02
C MET A 232 17.37 -12.18 17.67
N LEU A 233 16.10 -12.05 17.27
CA LEU A 233 15.73 -11.34 16.03
C LEU A 233 15.99 -9.83 16.11
N GLU A 234 15.71 -9.17 17.24
CA GLU A 234 16.06 -7.76 17.49
C GLU A 234 17.56 -7.50 17.23
N ALA A 235 18.44 -8.37 17.75
CA ALA A 235 19.87 -8.30 17.47
C ALA A 235 20.22 -8.64 16.01
N ALA A 236 19.52 -9.59 15.39
CA ALA A 236 19.76 -10.02 14.02
C ALA A 236 19.41 -8.94 12.97
N LEU A 237 18.43 -8.07 13.25
CA LEU A 237 18.08 -6.94 12.39
C LEU A 237 19.25 -5.95 12.16
N GLY A 238 20.20 -5.89 13.09
CA GLY A 238 21.43 -5.08 12.99
C GLY A 238 22.52 -5.68 12.10
N LEU A 239 22.34 -6.91 11.58
CA LEU A 239 23.32 -7.57 10.72
C LEU A 239 23.23 -7.06 9.27
N GLU A 240 24.38 -6.84 8.64
CA GLU A 240 24.49 -6.38 7.25
C GLU A 240 23.77 -7.30 6.24
N ARG A 241 23.65 -8.60 6.55
CA ARG A 241 22.96 -9.60 5.73
C ARG A 241 21.48 -9.81 6.09
N ALA A 242 20.84 -8.89 6.84
CA ALA A 242 19.44 -9.01 7.21
C ALA A 242 18.50 -8.96 5.98
N HIS A 243 17.53 -9.88 5.91
CA HIS A 243 16.62 -10.04 4.77
C HIS A 243 15.14 -9.89 5.18
N MET A 244 14.24 -9.72 4.20
CA MET A 244 12.80 -9.39 4.42
C MET A 244 12.04 -10.35 5.36
N GLY A 245 12.39 -11.64 5.33
CA GLY A 245 11.81 -12.66 6.21
C GLY A 245 11.97 -12.30 7.69
N MET A 246 13.14 -11.85 8.11
CA MET A 246 13.43 -11.50 9.51
C MET A 246 12.51 -10.38 10.03
N PHE A 247 12.29 -9.32 9.24
CA PHE A 247 11.38 -8.22 9.58
C PHE A 247 9.91 -8.68 9.64
N THR A 248 9.54 -9.62 8.77
CA THR A 248 8.18 -10.16 8.64
C THR A 248 7.84 -11.07 9.82
N GLU A 249 8.72 -12.01 10.15
CA GLU A 249 8.49 -12.93 11.27
C GLU A 249 8.60 -12.23 12.62
N LEU A 250 9.51 -11.25 12.77
CA LEU A 250 9.54 -10.41 13.97
C LEU A 250 8.23 -9.62 14.16
N ALA A 251 7.64 -9.10 13.08
CA ALA A 251 6.32 -8.44 13.15
C ALA A 251 5.20 -9.42 13.57
N ILE A 252 5.23 -10.67 13.11
CA ILE A 252 4.26 -11.72 13.52
C ILE A 252 4.43 -12.10 15.00
N LEU A 253 5.66 -12.08 15.53
CA LEU A 253 5.93 -12.31 16.95
C LEU A 253 5.52 -11.11 17.80
N TYR A 254 5.79 -9.88 17.36
CA TYR A 254 5.32 -8.68 18.04
C TYR A 254 3.80 -8.58 18.08
N SER A 255 3.08 -8.94 17.01
CA SER A 255 1.61 -8.88 17.02
C SER A 255 0.99 -9.79 18.08
N LYS A 256 1.59 -10.96 18.33
CA LYS A 256 1.12 -11.93 19.34
C LYS A 256 1.58 -11.62 20.76
N TYR A 257 2.84 -11.20 20.95
CA TYR A 257 3.47 -11.18 22.28
C TYR A 257 3.81 -9.77 22.80
N LYS A 258 4.10 -8.79 21.92
CA LYS A 258 4.47 -7.43 22.32
C LYS A 258 3.82 -6.35 21.43
N PRO A 259 2.49 -6.16 21.51
CA PRO A 259 1.78 -5.11 20.78
C PRO A 259 2.42 -3.72 20.85
N GLN A 260 2.95 -3.34 22.02
CA GLN A 260 3.55 -2.03 22.25
C GLN A 260 4.76 -1.73 21.35
N LYS A 261 5.58 -2.74 21.01
CA LYS A 261 6.73 -2.60 20.09
C LYS A 261 6.34 -2.70 18.62
N MET A 262 5.18 -3.28 18.31
CA MET A 262 4.75 -3.55 16.94
C MET A 262 4.72 -2.28 16.09
N ARG A 263 4.19 -1.19 16.66
CA ARG A 263 4.07 0.08 15.95
C ARG A 263 5.41 0.70 15.57
N GLU A 264 6.34 0.77 16.51
CA GLU A 264 7.70 1.30 16.30
C GLU A 264 8.45 0.50 15.22
N HIS A 265 8.35 -0.84 15.27
CA HIS A 265 8.93 -1.73 14.26
C HIS A 265 8.37 -1.47 12.86
N LEU A 266 7.05 -1.33 12.73
CA LEU A 266 6.43 -1.03 11.44
C LEU A 266 6.78 0.38 10.94
N GLU A 267 6.79 1.38 11.81
CA GLU A 267 7.08 2.77 11.45
C GLU A 267 8.52 2.92 10.90
N LEU A 268 9.46 2.13 11.42
CA LEU A 268 10.85 2.07 10.93
C LEU A 268 11.06 1.15 9.70
N PHE A 269 10.38 0.00 9.62
CA PHE A 269 10.75 -1.09 8.69
C PHE A 269 9.68 -1.53 7.69
N TRP A 270 8.56 -0.80 7.53
CA TRP A 270 7.48 -1.12 6.59
C TRP A 270 7.92 -1.34 5.13
N SER A 271 9.04 -0.77 4.68
CA SER A 271 9.58 -0.96 3.32
C SER A 271 10.32 -2.29 3.12
N ARG A 272 10.67 -2.99 4.20
CA ARG A 272 11.45 -4.25 4.19
C ARG A 272 10.65 -5.45 4.69
N VAL A 273 9.32 -5.35 4.72
CA VAL A 273 8.42 -6.36 5.29
C VAL A 273 7.40 -6.86 4.26
N ASN A 274 6.96 -8.12 4.38
CA ASN A 274 5.85 -8.64 3.57
C ASN A 274 4.51 -8.19 4.15
N ILE A 275 3.99 -7.05 3.66
CA ILE A 275 2.78 -6.42 4.17
C ILE A 275 1.56 -7.37 4.16
N PRO A 276 1.23 -8.10 3.08
CA PRO A 276 0.10 -9.06 3.10
C PRO A 276 0.19 -10.16 4.17
N LYS A 277 1.39 -10.66 4.51
CA LYS A 277 1.55 -11.66 5.58
C LYS A 277 1.34 -11.02 6.97
N VAL A 278 1.87 -9.82 7.17
CA VAL A 278 1.73 -9.08 8.44
C VAL A 278 0.30 -8.58 8.66
N LEU A 279 -0.42 -8.14 7.63
CA LEU A 279 -1.81 -7.71 7.72
C LEU A 279 -2.70 -8.78 8.36
N ARG A 280 -2.63 -10.04 7.88
CA ARG A 280 -3.37 -11.16 8.49
C ARG A 280 -2.99 -11.40 9.95
N ALA A 281 -1.70 -11.26 10.29
CA ALA A 281 -1.20 -11.44 11.64
C ALA A 281 -1.57 -10.28 12.59
N ALA A 282 -1.78 -9.07 12.06
CA ALA A 282 -2.26 -7.91 12.80
C ALA A 282 -3.79 -7.94 12.98
N GLU A 283 -4.53 -8.41 11.97
CA GLU A 283 -5.98 -8.60 12.01
C GLU A 283 -6.35 -9.68 13.04
N GLN A 284 -5.63 -10.81 13.02
CA GLN A 284 -5.77 -11.90 13.99
C GLN A 284 -5.41 -11.50 15.43
N ALA A 285 -4.60 -10.44 15.60
CA ALA A 285 -4.19 -9.87 16.88
C ALA A 285 -4.99 -8.62 17.28
N HIS A 286 -5.94 -8.17 16.45
CA HIS A 286 -6.78 -6.98 16.65
C HIS A 286 -6.00 -5.68 16.91
N LEU A 287 -4.85 -5.51 16.25
CA LEU A 287 -3.98 -4.33 16.37
C LEU A 287 -4.39 -3.23 15.37
N TRP A 288 -5.54 -2.60 15.62
CA TRP A 288 -6.20 -1.72 14.66
C TRP A 288 -5.40 -0.46 14.28
N ALA A 289 -4.64 0.12 15.21
CA ALA A 289 -3.84 1.31 14.94
C ALA A 289 -2.67 1.02 13.98
N GLU A 290 -2.01 -0.12 14.18
CA GLU A 290 -0.88 -0.62 13.39
C GLU A 290 -1.37 -1.15 12.03
N LEU A 291 -2.51 -1.82 12.02
CA LEU A 291 -3.16 -2.35 10.82
C LEU A 291 -3.65 -1.23 9.88
N VAL A 292 -4.19 -0.13 10.42
CA VAL A 292 -4.53 1.06 9.62
C VAL A 292 -3.27 1.75 9.05
N PHE A 293 -2.15 1.74 9.78
CA PHE A 293 -0.87 2.21 9.23
C PHE A 293 -0.38 1.32 8.09
N LEU A 294 -0.52 -0.02 8.20
CA LEU A 294 -0.19 -0.95 7.11
C LEU A 294 -1.06 -0.71 5.88
N TYR A 295 -2.38 -0.53 6.03
CA TYR A 295 -3.26 -0.23 4.89
C TYR A 295 -2.95 1.12 4.24
N ASP A 296 -2.58 2.17 5.00
CA ASP A 296 -2.11 3.45 4.43
C ASP A 296 -0.85 3.27 3.57
N LYS A 297 0.14 2.47 4.04
CA LYS A 297 1.38 2.20 3.28
C LYS A 297 1.22 1.20 2.14
N TYR A 298 0.19 0.36 2.18
CA TYR A 298 -0.16 -0.58 1.12
C TYR A 298 -1.15 0.00 0.09
N GLU A 299 -1.54 1.28 0.24
CA GLU A 299 -2.50 2.00 -0.59
C GLU A 299 -3.93 1.41 -0.61
N GLU A 300 -4.23 0.50 0.32
CA GLU A 300 -5.59 -0.03 0.55
C GLU A 300 -6.41 0.92 1.45
N TYR A 301 -6.52 2.17 1.01
CA TYR A 301 -7.20 3.25 1.75
C TYR A 301 -8.67 2.90 2.10
N ASP A 302 -9.36 2.15 1.24
CA ASP A 302 -10.72 1.66 1.47
C ASP A 302 -10.80 0.79 2.75
N ASN A 303 -9.85 -0.12 2.95
CA ASN A 303 -9.80 -1.01 4.12
C ASN A 303 -9.34 -0.27 5.39
N ALA A 304 -8.44 0.72 5.24
CA ALA A 304 -8.05 1.63 6.32
C ALA A 304 -9.27 2.39 6.88
N VAL A 305 -10.09 3.00 6.02
CA VAL A 305 -11.29 3.75 6.42
C VAL A 305 -12.31 2.85 7.10
N ILE A 306 -12.59 1.66 6.56
CA ILE A 306 -13.52 0.70 7.16
C ILE A 306 -13.05 0.30 8.57
N THR A 307 -11.74 0.08 8.75
CA THR A 307 -11.18 -0.25 10.06
C THR A 307 -11.32 0.91 11.05
N MET A 308 -10.99 2.15 10.65
CA MET A 308 -11.16 3.34 11.49
C MET A 308 -12.61 3.61 11.89
N MET A 309 -13.57 3.21 11.04
CA MET A 309 -15.01 3.30 11.32
C MET A 309 -15.50 2.23 12.29
N ASN A 310 -15.03 0.98 12.14
CA ASN A 310 -15.43 -0.13 13.00
C ASN A 310 -14.76 -0.09 14.37
N HIS A 311 -13.55 0.50 14.47
CA HIS A 311 -12.76 0.59 15.69
C HIS A 311 -12.34 2.05 16.02
N PRO A 312 -13.29 2.92 16.43
CA PRO A 312 -13.04 4.36 16.59
C PRO A 312 -12.10 4.74 17.72
N THR A 313 -12.01 3.93 18.78
CA THR A 313 -11.21 4.27 19.97
C THR A 313 -9.71 4.14 19.72
N ASP A 314 -9.32 3.19 18.87
CA ASP A 314 -7.94 2.71 18.80
C ASP A 314 -7.23 3.24 17.55
N ALA A 315 -7.94 3.27 16.42
CA ALA A 315 -7.37 3.61 15.11
C ALA A 315 -7.73 5.01 14.59
N TRP A 316 -8.82 5.62 15.06
CA TRP A 316 -9.28 6.90 14.53
C TRP A 316 -8.36 8.06 14.96
N LYS A 317 -7.84 8.80 13.98
CA LYS A 317 -7.17 10.09 14.18
C LYS A 317 -7.68 11.05 13.13
N GLU A 318 -8.02 12.27 13.56
CA GLU A 318 -8.75 13.24 12.73
C GLU A 318 -8.04 13.58 11.41
N GLY A 319 -6.78 14.05 11.48
CA GLY A 319 -6.01 14.41 10.29
C GLY A 319 -5.77 13.21 9.37
N GLN A 320 -5.33 12.08 9.94
CA GLN A 320 -5.09 10.85 9.19
C GLN A 320 -6.35 10.35 8.45
N PHE A 321 -7.53 10.45 9.07
CA PHE A 321 -8.79 10.09 8.39
C PHE A 321 -9.11 11.07 7.25
N LYS A 322 -8.96 12.38 7.48
CA LYS A 322 -9.15 13.44 6.46
C LYS A 322 -8.21 13.25 5.26
N ASP A 323 -6.97 12.81 5.47
CA ASP A 323 -6.01 12.53 4.40
C ASP A 323 -6.35 11.26 3.63
N ILE A 324 -6.58 10.14 4.33
CA ILE A 324 -6.88 8.82 3.73
C ILE A 324 -8.17 8.88 2.88
N ILE A 325 -9.23 9.51 3.40
CA ILE A 325 -10.54 9.49 2.72
C ILE A 325 -10.51 10.18 1.35
N THR A 326 -9.61 11.15 1.10
CA THR A 326 -9.49 11.80 -0.22
C THR A 326 -9.00 10.86 -1.33
N LYS A 327 -8.17 9.88 -0.96
CA LYS A 327 -7.51 8.93 -1.87
C LYS A 327 -8.39 7.72 -2.20
N VAL A 328 -9.40 7.45 -1.39
CA VAL A 328 -10.37 6.35 -1.58
C VAL A 328 -11.03 6.44 -2.95
N ALA A 329 -11.08 5.31 -3.66
CA ALA A 329 -11.75 5.25 -4.96
C ALA A 329 -13.27 5.19 -4.80
N ASN A 330 -13.74 4.44 -3.79
CA ASN A 330 -15.14 4.11 -3.57
C ASN A 330 -15.94 5.22 -2.85
N VAL A 331 -16.77 5.95 -3.61
CA VAL A 331 -17.60 7.05 -3.09
C VAL A 331 -18.67 6.57 -2.09
N GLU A 332 -19.05 5.29 -2.05
CA GLU A 332 -19.96 4.78 -1.01
C GLU A 332 -19.36 4.87 0.40
N LEU A 333 -18.03 4.79 0.52
CA LEU A 333 -17.35 5.00 1.79
C LEU A 333 -17.49 6.43 2.30
N TYR A 334 -17.72 7.43 1.42
CA TYR A 334 -17.92 8.81 1.84
C TYR A 334 -19.26 9.00 2.56
N TYR A 335 -20.34 8.37 2.08
CA TYR A 335 -21.64 8.42 2.74
C TYR A 335 -21.63 7.64 4.06
N LYS A 336 -20.95 6.49 4.09
CA LYS A 336 -20.72 5.73 5.34
C LYS A 336 -19.90 6.54 6.35
N ALA A 337 -18.79 7.14 5.94
CA ALA A 337 -17.98 8.03 6.79
C ALA A 337 -18.79 9.25 7.27
N THR A 338 -19.64 9.82 6.42
CA THR A 338 -20.56 10.92 6.76
C THR A 338 -21.54 10.49 7.87
N GLN A 339 -22.13 9.30 7.77
CA GLN A 339 -22.98 8.72 8.82
C GLN A 339 -22.18 8.54 10.12
N PHE A 340 -20.99 7.93 10.05
CA PHE A 340 -20.12 7.72 11.21
C PHE A 340 -19.74 9.03 11.92
N TYR A 341 -19.33 10.07 11.18
CA TYR A 341 -19.04 11.38 11.78
C TYR A 341 -20.29 12.06 12.34
N LEU A 342 -21.45 11.91 11.71
CA LEU A 342 -22.72 12.45 12.22
C LEU A 342 -23.17 11.79 13.52
N GLU A 343 -22.95 10.47 13.67
CA GLU A 343 -23.30 9.72 14.89
C GLU A 343 -22.29 9.94 16.02
N PHE A 344 -20.98 9.93 15.75
CA PHE A 344 -19.95 9.95 16.79
C PHE A 344 -19.33 11.34 17.07
N LYS A 345 -19.16 12.21 16.06
CA LYS A 345 -18.51 13.53 16.22
C LYS A 345 -19.14 14.64 15.36
N PRO A 346 -20.36 15.10 15.68
CA PRO A 346 -21.10 16.09 14.89
C PRO A 346 -20.32 17.37 14.55
N LEU A 347 -19.51 17.89 15.49
CA LEU A 347 -18.81 19.17 15.31
C LEU A 347 -17.73 19.12 14.20
N LEU A 348 -17.06 17.98 14.03
CA LEU A 348 -15.99 17.80 13.03
C LEU A 348 -16.50 17.41 11.65
N LEU A 349 -17.81 17.19 11.51
CA LEU A 349 -18.43 16.78 10.26
C LEU A 349 -18.29 17.84 9.16
N ASN A 350 -18.38 19.13 9.49
CA ASN A 350 -18.23 20.20 8.51
C ASN A 350 -16.87 20.15 7.82
N ASP A 351 -15.78 20.06 8.58
CA ASP A 351 -14.43 19.97 8.01
C ASP A 351 -14.24 18.76 7.10
N LEU A 352 -14.81 17.60 7.48
CA LEU A 352 -14.80 16.42 6.63
C LEU A 352 -15.52 16.68 5.30
N LEU A 353 -16.73 17.26 5.36
CA LEU A 353 -17.51 17.59 4.17
C LEU A 353 -16.83 18.64 3.27
N MET A 354 -16.07 19.59 3.83
CA MET A 354 -15.22 20.51 3.06
C MET A 354 -14.19 19.74 2.23
N VAL A 355 -13.47 18.80 2.85
CA VAL A 355 -12.45 17.97 2.18
C VAL A 355 -13.06 17.06 1.11
N LEU A 356 -14.28 16.54 1.34
CA LEU A 356 -14.99 15.67 0.39
C LEU A 356 -15.68 16.42 -0.76
N SER A 357 -15.80 17.75 -0.68
CA SER A 357 -16.62 18.57 -1.60
C SER A 357 -16.37 18.33 -3.10
N PRO A 358 -15.13 18.15 -3.62
CA PRO A 358 -14.90 17.98 -5.06
C PRO A 358 -15.43 16.67 -5.67
N ARG A 359 -15.73 15.65 -4.85
CA ARG A 359 -16.11 14.29 -5.31
C ARG A 359 -17.44 13.79 -4.75
N LEU A 360 -18.12 14.56 -3.89
CA LEU A 360 -19.36 14.18 -3.24
C LEU A 360 -20.58 14.64 -4.05
N ASP A 361 -21.59 13.78 -4.22
CA ASP A 361 -22.90 14.24 -4.74
C ASP A 361 -23.65 14.98 -3.63
N HIS A 362 -23.63 16.31 -3.71
CA HIS A 362 -24.34 17.19 -2.80
C HIS A 362 -25.84 16.89 -2.72
N THR A 363 -26.45 16.42 -3.80
CA THR A 363 -27.88 16.09 -3.88
C THR A 363 -28.22 14.92 -2.97
N ARG A 364 -27.43 13.85 -3.05
CA ARG A 364 -27.56 12.69 -2.16
C ARG A 364 -27.23 13.03 -0.71
N ALA A 365 -26.21 13.86 -0.47
CA ALA A 365 -25.84 14.30 0.88
C ALA A 365 -26.95 15.14 1.54
N VAL A 366 -27.50 16.14 0.86
CA VAL A 366 -28.61 16.96 1.37
C VAL A 366 -29.86 16.12 1.64
N ASN A 367 -30.21 15.20 0.74
CA ASN A 367 -31.34 14.28 0.94
C ASN A 367 -31.16 13.38 2.17
N TYR A 368 -29.93 12.99 2.50
CA TYR A 368 -29.61 12.27 3.73
C TYR A 368 -29.80 13.17 4.97
N PHE A 369 -29.15 14.33 5.02
CA PHE A 369 -29.26 15.25 6.18
C PHE A 369 -30.69 15.75 6.42
N SER A 370 -31.49 15.94 5.37
CA SER A 370 -32.90 16.29 5.44
C SER A 370 -33.73 15.19 6.14
N LYS A 371 -33.50 13.91 5.79
CA LYS A 371 -34.15 12.76 6.46
C LYS A 371 -33.77 12.65 7.94
N VAL A 372 -32.51 12.91 8.27
CA VAL A 372 -31.99 12.85 9.66
C VAL A 372 -32.37 14.11 10.47
N LYS A 373 -32.93 15.16 9.83
CA LYS A 373 -33.31 16.44 10.45
C LYS A 373 -32.17 17.22 11.12
N GLN A 374 -30.91 16.89 10.82
CA GLN A 374 -29.72 17.57 11.35
C GLN A 374 -29.12 18.56 10.35
N LEU A 375 -29.95 19.12 9.47
CA LEU A 375 -29.54 20.00 8.38
C LEU A 375 -28.85 21.29 8.87
N SER A 376 -29.24 21.82 10.03
CA SER A 376 -28.64 23.04 10.61
C SER A 376 -27.15 22.87 10.95
N LEU A 377 -26.72 21.66 11.28
CA LEU A 377 -25.31 21.35 11.61
C LEU A 377 -24.40 21.59 10.40
N VAL A 378 -24.88 21.31 9.19
CA VAL A 378 -24.11 21.42 7.94
C VAL A 378 -24.24 22.78 7.26
N LYS A 379 -24.78 23.81 7.94
CA LYS A 379 -24.92 25.18 7.40
C LYS A 379 -23.60 25.78 6.85
N PRO A 380 -22.44 25.65 7.52
CA PRO A 380 -21.16 26.12 6.95
C PRO A 380 -20.81 25.43 5.63
N TYR A 381 -20.94 24.10 5.59
CA TYR A 381 -20.74 23.31 4.37
C TYR A 381 -21.71 23.71 3.24
N LEU A 382 -23.01 23.87 3.52
CA LEU A 382 -23.99 24.30 2.52
C LEU A 382 -23.65 25.68 1.91
N ARG A 383 -23.17 26.63 2.72
CA ARG A 383 -22.70 27.94 2.20
C ARG A 383 -21.48 27.81 1.29
N SER A 384 -20.54 26.92 1.59
CA SER A 384 -19.36 26.70 0.74
C SER A 384 -19.70 26.01 -0.59
N VAL A 385 -20.67 25.10 -0.59
CA VAL A 385 -21.13 24.35 -1.77
C VAL A 385 -22.12 25.16 -2.63
N GLN A 386 -22.65 26.25 -2.11
CA GLN A 386 -23.66 27.07 -2.79
C GLN A 386 -23.19 27.59 -4.16
N SER A 387 -21.88 27.78 -4.36
CA SER A 387 -21.26 28.10 -5.65
C SER A 387 -21.67 27.18 -6.80
N ASN A 388 -22.02 25.92 -6.50
CA ASN A 388 -22.36 24.91 -7.49
C ASN A 388 -23.83 25.01 -7.97
N ASN A 389 -24.60 26.00 -7.46
CA ASN A 389 -26.00 26.30 -7.81
C ASN A 389 -26.90 25.05 -7.90
N ASN A 390 -26.79 24.15 -6.92
CA ASN A 390 -27.57 22.90 -6.87
C ASN A 390 -28.92 23.15 -6.20
N LYS A 391 -30.01 22.80 -6.90
CA LYS A 391 -31.39 22.92 -6.42
C LYS A 391 -31.61 22.42 -4.99
N SER A 392 -31.11 21.23 -4.67
CA SER A 392 -31.31 20.64 -3.34
C SER A 392 -30.61 21.44 -2.24
N VAL A 393 -29.41 21.95 -2.52
CA VAL A 393 -28.62 22.79 -1.60
C VAL A 393 -29.35 24.12 -1.37
N ASN A 394 -29.79 24.78 -2.45
CA ASN A 394 -30.50 26.06 -2.38
C ASN A 394 -31.84 25.91 -1.63
N GLU A 395 -32.66 24.90 -1.94
CA GLU A 395 -33.92 24.65 -1.22
C GLU A 395 -33.68 24.31 0.25
N ALA A 396 -32.69 23.47 0.57
CA ALA A 396 -32.34 23.13 1.95
C ALA A 396 -31.85 24.36 2.73
N LEU A 397 -30.99 25.17 2.13
CA LEU A 397 -30.42 26.37 2.75
C LEU A 397 -31.46 27.47 2.93
N ASN A 398 -32.34 27.69 1.94
CA ASN A 398 -33.46 28.62 2.06
C ASN A 398 -34.46 28.16 3.16
N ASN A 399 -34.68 26.85 3.31
CA ASN A 399 -35.45 26.29 4.42
C ASN A 399 -34.81 26.58 5.79
N LEU A 400 -33.46 26.52 5.90
CA LEU A 400 -32.75 26.90 7.13
C LEU A 400 -32.89 28.39 7.44
N PHE A 401 -32.70 29.27 6.45
CA PHE A 401 -32.83 30.71 6.69
C PHE A 401 -34.24 31.13 7.10
N ILE A 402 -35.28 30.44 6.63
CA ILE A 402 -36.65 30.64 7.13
C ILE A 402 -36.79 30.19 8.59
N GLN A 403 -36.18 29.07 8.99
CA GLN A 403 -36.23 28.57 10.38
C GLN A 403 -35.39 29.39 11.37
N GLU A 404 -34.29 29.97 10.90
CA GLU A 404 -33.34 30.79 11.69
C GLU A 404 -33.68 32.30 11.64
N GLU A 405 -34.73 32.67 10.91
CA GLU A 405 -35.19 34.04 10.66
C GLU A 405 -34.16 34.98 9.98
N ASP A 406 -33.14 34.42 9.32
CA ASP A 406 -32.06 35.14 8.63
C ASP A 406 -32.49 35.65 7.23
N TYR A 407 -33.28 36.72 7.23
CA TYR A 407 -33.76 37.37 6.00
C TYR A 407 -32.64 38.00 5.15
N GLN A 408 -31.52 38.41 5.76
CA GLN A 408 -30.39 38.99 5.03
C GLN A 408 -29.65 37.92 4.23
N ALA A 409 -29.29 36.79 4.85
CA ALA A 409 -28.64 35.70 4.13
C ALA A 409 -29.59 35.05 3.13
N LEU A 410 -30.89 34.92 3.44
CA LEU A 410 -31.87 34.48 2.44
C LEU A 410 -31.86 35.39 1.22
N ARG A 411 -31.80 36.71 1.40
CA ARG A 411 -31.80 37.66 0.28
C ARG A 411 -30.53 37.54 -0.57
N THR A 412 -29.35 37.51 0.05
CA THR A 412 -28.09 37.31 -0.69
C THR A 412 -28.03 35.95 -1.37
N SER A 413 -28.59 34.91 -0.75
CA SER A 413 -28.71 33.55 -1.30
C SER A 413 -29.51 33.53 -2.61
N ILE A 414 -30.72 34.10 -2.61
CA ILE A 414 -31.59 34.10 -3.80
C ILE A 414 -31.13 35.07 -4.90
N ASP A 415 -30.49 36.19 -4.54
CA ASP A 415 -29.98 37.15 -5.53
C ASP A 415 -28.73 36.64 -6.26
N ALA A 416 -27.96 35.72 -5.65
CA ALA A 416 -26.76 35.14 -6.24
C ALA A 416 -26.99 33.77 -6.92
N TYR A 417 -27.99 32.99 -6.48
CA TYR A 417 -28.20 31.61 -6.91
C TYR A 417 -29.68 31.33 -7.19
N ASP A 418 -30.02 31.16 -8.46
CA ASP A 418 -31.39 31.13 -9.00
C ASP A 418 -32.04 29.73 -9.10
N ASN A 419 -31.26 28.65 -8.94
CA ASN A 419 -31.76 27.29 -9.11
C ASN A 419 -32.51 26.82 -7.85
N PHE A 420 -33.79 27.17 -7.71
CA PHE A 420 -34.71 26.65 -6.69
C PHE A 420 -36.18 26.85 -7.12
N ASP A 421 -37.14 26.21 -6.42
CA ASP A 421 -38.56 26.47 -6.68
C ASP A 421 -39.03 27.82 -6.11
N ASN A 422 -38.94 28.85 -6.94
CA ASN A 422 -39.41 30.21 -6.68
C ASN A 422 -40.86 30.28 -6.20
N ILE A 423 -41.76 29.44 -6.74
CA ILE A 423 -43.20 29.51 -6.45
C ILE A 423 -43.52 28.86 -5.11
N SER A 424 -43.03 27.65 -4.88
CA SER A 424 -43.23 26.94 -3.61
C SER A 424 -42.60 27.70 -2.44
N LEU A 425 -41.45 28.35 -2.67
CA LEU A 425 -40.81 29.21 -1.66
C LEU A 425 -41.65 30.46 -1.37
N ALA A 426 -42.09 31.19 -2.40
CA ALA A 426 -42.89 32.41 -2.24
C ALA A 426 -44.24 32.14 -1.54
N GLN A 427 -44.94 31.06 -1.89
CA GLN A 427 -46.19 30.64 -1.23
C GLN A 427 -46.02 30.26 0.24
N ARG A 428 -44.81 29.83 0.64
CA ARG A 428 -44.50 29.56 2.04
C ARG A 428 -44.15 30.84 2.80
N LEU A 429 -43.40 31.74 2.17
CA LEU A 429 -43.04 33.04 2.72
C LEU A 429 -44.25 33.96 2.94
N GLU A 430 -45.26 33.90 2.06
CA GLU A 430 -46.55 34.60 2.22
C GLU A 430 -47.23 34.33 3.58
N LYS A 431 -47.06 33.12 4.12
CA LYS A 431 -47.69 32.66 5.37
C LYS A 431 -46.85 32.96 6.61
N HIS A 432 -45.68 33.58 6.46
CA HIS A 432 -44.78 33.89 7.57
C HIS A 432 -45.25 35.12 8.35
N GLU A 433 -45.06 35.11 9.68
CA GLU A 433 -45.52 36.20 10.55
C GLU A 433 -44.71 37.50 10.33
N LEU A 434 -43.41 37.36 10.11
CA LEU A 434 -42.49 38.48 9.85
C LEU A 434 -42.71 39.12 8.47
N ILE A 435 -42.76 40.46 8.46
CA ILE A 435 -42.98 41.28 7.26
C ILE A 435 -41.84 41.13 6.24
N GLU A 436 -40.57 41.05 6.69
CA GLU A 436 -39.43 40.95 5.77
C GLU A 436 -39.43 39.64 4.96
N PHE A 437 -39.91 38.53 5.51
CA PHE A 437 -40.07 37.30 4.74
C PHE A 437 -41.20 37.39 3.71
N ARG A 438 -42.33 38.00 4.06
CA ARG A 438 -43.42 38.26 3.10
C ARG A 438 -42.98 39.23 2.00
N ARG A 439 -42.16 40.24 2.33
CA ARG A 439 -41.50 41.14 1.37
C ARG A 439 -40.56 40.39 0.41
N ILE A 440 -39.77 39.45 0.91
CA ILE A 440 -38.97 38.54 0.06
C ILE A 440 -39.90 37.66 -0.81
N GLY A 441 -41.03 37.19 -0.27
CA GLY A 441 -42.06 36.49 -1.05
C GLY A 441 -42.64 37.33 -2.20
N ALA A 442 -42.96 38.60 -1.94
CA ALA A 442 -43.43 39.54 -2.98
C ALA A 442 -42.36 39.77 -4.05
N TYR A 443 -41.09 39.93 -3.65
CA TYR A 443 -39.96 40.04 -4.56
C TYR A 443 -39.76 38.79 -5.45
N LEU A 444 -39.91 37.58 -4.89
CA LEU A 444 -39.86 36.32 -5.64
C LEU A 444 -41.03 36.18 -6.63
N PHE A 445 -42.25 36.57 -6.24
CA PHE A 445 -43.39 36.62 -7.16
C PHE A 445 -43.18 37.62 -8.30
N LYS A 446 -42.60 38.79 -8.02
CA LYS A 446 -42.15 39.76 -9.03
C LYS A 446 -41.14 39.11 -9.99
N GLY A 447 -40.10 38.46 -9.46
CA GLY A 447 -39.05 37.82 -10.26
C GLY A 447 -39.57 36.77 -11.25
N ASN A 448 -40.68 36.11 -10.93
CA ASN A 448 -41.35 35.14 -11.79
C ASN A 448 -42.57 35.72 -12.55
N ASN A 449 -42.58 37.04 -12.82
CA ASN A 449 -43.62 37.78 -13.56
C ASN A 449 -45.06 37.67 -13.02
N ARG A 450 -45.25 37.30 -11.73
CA ARG A 450 -46.57 37.21 -11.09
C ARG A 450 -46.95 38.52 -10.39
N TRP A 451 -47.05 39.58 -11.19
CA TRP A 451 -47.26 40.96 -10.73
C TRP A 451 -48.50 41.12 -9.84
N LYS A 452 -49.65 40.54 -10.23
CA LYS A 452 -50.90 40.66 -9.45
C LYS A 452 -50.76 40.08 -8.03
N GLN A 453 -50.17 38.88 -7.89
CA GLN A 453 -49.91 38.25 -6.58
C GLN A 453 -48.87 39.01 -5.74
N SER A 454 -47.83 39.56 -6.37
CA SER A 454 -46.82 40.38 -5.71
C SER A 454 -47.41 41.68 -5.14
N VAL A 455 -48.21 42.40 -5.94
CA VAL A 455 -48.87 43.65 -5.53
C VAL A 455 -49.94 43.39 -4.47
N GLU A 456 -50.73 42.32 -4.58
CA GLU A 456 -51.74 41.95 -3.57
C GLU A 456 -51.11 41.63 -2.20
N LEU A 457 -49.95 40.95 -2.19
CA LEU A 457 -49.19 40.72 -0.96
C LEU A 457 -48.67 42.04 -0.36
N CYS A 458 -48.16 42.96 -1.18
CA CYS A 458 -47.75 44.30 -0.74
C CYS A 458 -48.94 45.15 -0.23
N LYS A 459 -50.15 45.03 -0.82
CA LYS A 459 -51.39 45.66 -0.33
C LYS A 459 -51.73 45.16 1.08
N LYS A 460 -51.75 43.82 1.26
CA LYS A 460 -52.02 43.15 2.55
C LYS A 460 -51.03 43.56 3.65
N ASP A 461 -49.76 43.75 3.28
CA ASP A 461 -48.68 44.06 4.20
C ASP A 461 -48.45 45.58 4.38
N ARG A 462 -49.25 46.41 3.70
CA ARG A 462 -49.18 47.88 3.72
C ARG A 462 -47.79 48.42 3.31
N LEU A 463 -47.10 47.70 2.42
CA LEU A 463 -45.76 48.03 1.95
C LEU A 463 -45.84 48.95 0.72
N TYR A 464 -46.34 50.17 0.95
CA TYR A 464 -46.77 51.09 -0.11
C TYR A 464 -45.69 51.41 -1.16
N LYS A 465 -44.43 51.59 -0.74
CA LYS A 465 -43.31 51.95 -1.64
C LYS A 465 -42.99 50.82 -2.64
N ASP A 466 -42.89 49.59 -2.15
CA ASP A 466 -42.55 48.45 -2.99
C ASP A 466 -43.74 48.09 -3.89
N ALA A 467 -44.99 48.24 -3.40
CA ALA A 467 -46.20 48.07 -4.21
C ALA A 467 -46.22 49.02 -5.43
N MET A 468 -45.88 50.31 -5.24
CA MET A 468 -45.76 51.29 -6.31
C MET A 468 -44.68 50.93 -7.34
N GLN A 469 -43.51 50.49 -6.86
CA GLN A 469 -42.41 50.09 -7.74
C GLN A 469 -42.78 48.85 -8.56
N TYR A 470 -43.36 47.82 -7.92
CA TYR A 470 -43.73 46.58 -8.62
C TYR A 470 -44.89 46.80 -9.60
N ALA A 471 -45.82 47.71 -9.31
CA ALA A 471 -46.85 48.12 -10.27
C ALA A 471 -46.25 48.85 -11.48
N SER A 472 -45.34 49.81 -11.27
CA SER A 472 -44.64 50.53 -12.35
C SER A 472 -43.83 49.56 -13.24
N GLU A 473 -43.08 48.65 -12.64
CA GLU A 473 -42.26 47.65 -13.35
C GLU A 473 -43.10 46.61 -14.12
N SER A 474 -44.32 46.33 -13.68
CA SER A 474 -45.22 45.36 -14.32
C SER A 474 -45.66 45.76 -15.73
N LYS A 475 -45.72 47.08 -16.01
CA LYS A 475 -46.30 47.67 -17.22
C LYS A 475 -47.77 47.27 -17.49
N ASP A 476 -48.48 46.80 -16.47
CA ASP A 476 -49.92 46.47 -16.56
C ASP A 476 -50.77 47.67 -16.13
N THR A 477 -51.45 48.28 -17.10
CA THR A 477 -52.31 49.47 -16.90
C THR A 477 -53.44 49.20 -15.91
N GLU A 478 -54.04 48.01 -15.97
CA GLU A 478 -55.15 47.64 -15.08
C GLU A 478 -54.68 47.52 -13.63
N LEU A 479 -53.50 46.93 -13.42
CA LEU A 479 -52.92 46.75 -12.09
C LEU A 479 -52.52 48.08 -11.44
N ALA A 480 -52.05 49.05 -12.23
CA ALA A 480 -51.75 50.39 -11.75
C ALA A 480 -53.03 51.16 -11.36
N GLU A 481 -54.11 51.03 -12.14
CA GLU A 481 -55.41 51.62 -11.83
C GLU A 481 -56.06 50.97 -10.58
N GLU A 482 -56.00 49.63 -10.45
CA GLU A 482 -56.49 48.88 -9.29
C GLU A 482 -55.70 49.18 -8.01
N LEU A 483 -54.41 49.48 -8.13
CA LEU A 483 -53.57 49.97 -7.03
C LEU A 483 -53.92 51.41 -6.66
N LEU A 484 -54.13 52.29 -7.66
CA LEU A 484 -54.51 53.69 -7.44
C LEU A 484 -55.88 53.81 -6.75
N GLN A 485 -56.87 53.01 -7.16
CA GLN A 485 -58.18 52.95 -6.50
C GLN A 485 -58.04 52.49 -5.03
N TRP A 486 -57.24 51.45 -4.76
CA TRP A 486 -57.03 50.97 -3.40
C TRP A 486 -56.39 52.02 -2.47
N PHE A 487 -55.42 52.80 -2.97
CA PHE A 487 -54.84 53.93 -2.22
C PHE A 487 -55.85 55.02 -1.85
N LEU A 488 -56.85 55.19 -2.71
CA LEU A 488 -57.94 56.16 -2.55
C LEU A 488 -58.99 55.67 -1.53
N GLU A 489 -59.18 54.34 -1.44
CA GLU A 489 -60.03 53.67 -0.44
C GLU A 489 -59.37 53.59 0.95
N ASP A 490 -58.04 53.38 1.05
CA ASP A 490 -57.28 53.42 2.34
C ASP A 490 -57.04 54.87 2.83
N GLY A 491 -57.44 55.89 2.04
CA GLY A 491 -57.44 57.31 2.44
C GLY A 491 -56.07 57.97 2.54
N LYS A 492 -55.06 57.46 1.81
CA LYS A 492 -53.66 57.94 1.89
C LYS A 492 -53.24 58.80 0.71
N ASN A 493 -53.61 60.08 0.78
CA ASN A 493 -53.40 61.09 -0.27
C ASN A 493 -51.92 61.27 -0.67
N GLU A 494 -50.98 61.16 0.27
CA GLU A 494 -49.53 61.25 0.01
C GLU A 494 -49.03 60.07 -0.85
N CYS A 495 -49.58 58.88 -0.62
CA CYS A 495 -49.25 57.70 -1.39
C CYS A 495 -49.86 57.77 -2.80
N PHE A 496 -51.08 58.30 -2.95
CA PHE A 496 -51.71 58.56 -4.24
C PHE A 496 -50.85 59.49 -5.13
N ALA A 497 -50.35 60.60 -4.58
CA ALA A 497 -49.40 61.48 -5.30
C ALA A 497 -48.09 60.76 -5.70
N SER A 498 -47.60 59.86 -4.85
CA SER A 498 -46.40 59.07 -5.11
C SER A 498 -46.63 57.99 -6.21
N CYS A 499 -47.82 57.39 -6.25
CA CYS A 499 -48.24 56.48 -7.34
C CYS A 499 -48.26 57.19 -8.69
N LEU A 500 -48.86 58.39 -8.75
CA LEU A 500 -48.95 59.19 -9.97
C LEU A 500 -47.58 59.53 -10.56
N PHE A 501 -46.57 59.74 -9.71
CA PHE A 501 -45.20 59.99 -10.15
C PHE A 501 -44.48 58.71 -10.58
N THR A 502 -44.63 57.61 -9.84
CA THR A 502 -43.93 56.33 -10.13
C THR A 502 -44.52 55.55 -11.29
N CYS A 503 -45.82 55.67 -11.55
CA CYS A 503 -46.55 55.01 -12.63
C CYS A 503 -46.93 55.99 -13.75
N TYR A 504 -46.17 57.08 -13.92
CA TYR A 504 -46.49 58.19 -14.82
C TYR A 504 -46.80 57.75 -16.27
N ASP A 505 -45.97 56.87 -16.83
CA ASP A 505 -46.10 56.35 -18.21
C ASP A 505 -47.29 55.39 -18.41
N LEU A 506 -47.89 54.91 -17.32
CA LEU A 506 -48.79 53.76 -17.31
C LEU A 506 -50.24 54.14 -16.93
N LEU A 507 -50.42 55.23 -16.19
CA LEU A 507 -51.75 55.71 -15.78
C LEU A 507 -52.37 56.58 -16.89
N ARG A 508 -53.65 56.35 -17.16
CA ARG A 508 -54.40 57.15 -18.15
C ARG A 508 -54.92 58.45 -17.51
N PRO A 509 -54.67 59.64 -18.11
CA PRO A 509 -55.03 60.92 -17.49
C PRO A 509 -56.52 61.15 -17.24
N ASP A 510 -57.40 60.51 -18.02
CA ASP A 510 -58.85 60.54 -17.88
C ASP A 510 -59.31 59.82 -16.59
N VAL A 511 -58.82 58.60 -16.35
CA VAL A 511 -59.10 57.81 -15.15
C VAL A 511 -58.58 58.51 -13.89
N VAL A 512 -57.38 59.10 -13.95
CA VAL A 512 -56.82 59.90 -12.83
C VAL A 512 -57.69 61.12 -12.53
N LEU A 513 -58.23 61.78 -13.56
CA LEU A 513 -59.07 62.98 -13.40
C LEU A 513 -60.44 62.63 -12.82
N GLU A 514 -61.07 61.53 -13.25
CA GLU A 514 -62.31 61.02 -12.66
C GLU A 514 -62.12 60.69 -11.17
N LEU A 515 -61.08 59.91 -10.83
CA LEU A 515 -60.82 59.47 -9.45
C LEU A 515 -60.49 60.64 -8.51
N SER A 516 -59.62 61.57 -8.94
CA SER A 516 -59.25 62.74 -8.14
C SER A 516 -60.40 63.72 -7.94
N TRP A 517 -61.29 63.88 -8.93
CA TRP A 517 -62.51 64.68 -8.80
C TRP A 517 -63.53 64.03 -7.87
N ARG A 518 -63.82 62.73 -8.06
CA ARG A 518 -64.79 61.97 -7.26
C ARG A 518 -64.44 61.92 -5.77
N HIS A 519 -63.16 61.87 -5.43
CA HIS A 519 -62.70 61.83 -4.03
C HIS A 519 -62.22 63.19 -3.49
N SER A 520 -62.34 64.28 -4.26
CA SER A 520 -61.94 65.64 -3.85
C SER A 520 -60.45 65.80 -3.49
N ILE A 521 -59.55 65.14 -4.24
CA ILE A 521 -58.09 65.09 -4.01
C ILE A 521 -57.31 65.81 -5.14
N MET A 522 -57.96 66.74 -5.86
CA MET A 522 -57.35 67.42 -7.02
C MET A 522 -55.99 68.05 -6.72
N ASP A 523 -55.81 68.69 -5.56
CA ASP A 523 -54.56 69.37 -5.16
C ASP A 523 -53.31 68.46 -5.24
N PHE A 524 -53.46 67.18 -4.90
CA PHE A 524 -52.37 66.19 -4.94
C PHE A 524 -52.09 65.66 -6.35
N SER A 525 -53.06 65.79 -7.27
CA SER A 525 -52.94 65.38 -8.68
C SER A 525 -52.45 66.49 -9.62
N MET A 526 -52.55 67.77 -9.20
CA MET A 526 -52.15 68.92 -10.02
C MET A 526 -50.71 68.83 -10.57
N PRO A 527 -49.68 68.38 -9.81
CA PRO A 527 -48.32 68.25 -10.36
C PRO A 527 -48.20 67.25 -11.52
N TYR A 528 -48.99 66.16 -11.48
CA TYR A 528 -49.07 65.18 -12.57
C TYR A 528 -49.70 65.81 -13.82
N PHE A 529 -50.85 66.48 -13.67
CA PHE A 529 -51.51 67.14 -14.79
C PHE A 529 -50.67 68.27 -15.42
N ILE A 530 -49.93 69.04 -14.63
CA ILE A 530 -49.04 70.09 -15.15
C ILE A 530 -47.94 69.47 -16.04
N GLN A 531 -47.36 68.33 -15.65
CA GLN A 531 -46.34 67.65 -16.46
C GLN A 531 -46.95 67.00 -17.71
N VAL A 532 -48.11 66.34 -17.60
CA VAL A 532 -48.83 65.78 -18.76
C VAL A 532 -49.19 66.86 -19.76
N MET A 533 -49.74 68.00 -19.31
CA MET A 533 -50.06 69.13 -20.20
C MET A 533 -48.80 69.72 -20.85
N ARG A 534 -47.70 69.86 -20.11
CA ARG A 534 -46.42 70.35 -20.64
C ARG A 534 -45.84 69.41 -21.71
N GLU A 535 -45.90 68.11 -21.49
CA GLU A 535 -45.44 67.12 -22.48
C GLU A 535 -46.38 67.01 -23.67
N TYR A 536 -47.69 67.13 -23.47
CA TYR A 536 -48.65 67.14 -24.56
C TYR A 536 -48.45 68.38 -25.44
N LEU A 537 -48.35 69.58 -24.85
CA LEU A 537 -47.99 70.81 -25.54
C LEU A 537 -46.64 70.67 -26.27
N SER A 538 -45.58 70.20 -25.61
CA SER A 538 -44.27 70.04 -26.25
C SER A 538 -44.25 68.98 -27.36
N LYS A 539 -45.09 67.93 -27.28
CA LYS A 539 -45.28 66.95 -28.36
C LYS A 539 -46.07 67.54 -29.52
N VAL A 540 -47.13 68.32 -29.25
CA VAL A 540 -47.88 69.06 -30.27
C VAL A 540 -46.98 70.08 -30.97
N ASP A 541 -46.26 70.93 -30.22
CA ASP A 541 -45.30 71.90 -30.78
C ASP A 541 -44.24 71.22 -31.68
N LYS A 542 -43.75 70.04 -31.30
CA LYS A 542 -42.81 69.25 -32.11
C LYS A 542 -43.46 68.64 -33.34
N LEU A 543 -44.70 68.19 -33.25
CA LEU A 543 -45.46 67.66 -34.39
C LEU A 543 -45.78 68.79 -35.38
N ASP A 544 -46.27 69.92 -34.89
CA ASP A 544 -46.53 71.13 -35.69
C ASP A 544 -45.25 71.65 -36.35
N ALA A 545 -44.13 71.69 -35.63
CA ALA A 545 -42.82 72.03 -36.21
C ALA A 545 -42.37 71.00 -37.27
N SER A 546 -42.56 69.70 -37.02
CA SER A 546 -42.21 68.65 -37.99
C SER A 546 -43.09 68.70 -39.24
N GLU A 547 -44.36 69.05 -39.10
CA GLU A 547 -45.29 69.16 -40.23
C GLU A 547 -45.14 70.50 -40.95
N SER A 548 -44.74 71.59 -40.27
CA SER A 548 -44.35 72.84 -40.93
C SER A 548 -43.09 72.65 -41.75
N LEU A 549 -42.06 71.97 -41.20
CA LEU A 549 -40.85 71.60 -41.95
C LEU A 549 -41.18 70.70 -43.15
N ARG A 550 -42.05 69.70 -42.97
CA ARG A 550 -42.46 68.83 -44.09
C ARG A 550 -43.22 69.61 -45.18
N LYS A 551 -44.09 70.55 -44.80
CA LYS A 551 -44.77 71.46 -45.74
C LYS A 551 -43.81 72.43 -46.42
N GLU A 552 -42.75 72.87 -45.73
CA GLU A 552 -41.71 73.72 -46.30
C GLU A 552 -40.81 72.94 -47.28
N GLU A 553 -40.46 71.68 -46.98
CA GLU A 553 -39.80 70.76 -47.91
C GLU A 553 -40.69 70.44 -49.13
N GLU A 554 -41.97 70.14 -48.92
CA GLU A 554 -42.96 69.90 -49.99
C GLU A 554 -43.08 71.15 -50.90
N GLN A 555 -43.18 72.36 -50.32
CA GLN A 555 -43.25 73.62 -51.08
C GLN A 555 -41.93 73.99 -51.78
N ALA A 556 -40.78 73.76 -51.16
CA ALA A 556 -39.47 73.94 -51.80
C ALA A 556 -39.29 72.99 -52.99
N THR A 557 -39.90 71.80 -52.92
CA THR A 557 -39.91 70.84 -54.03
C THR A 557 -40.89 71.26 -55.14
N GLU A 558 -42.07 71.77 -54.80
CA GLU A 558 -43.05 72.25 -55.80
C GLU A 558 -42.64 73.57 -56.49
N THR A 559 -41.95 74.47 -55.78
CA THR A 559 -41.64 75.81 -56.31
C THR A 559 -40.43 75.87 -57.24
N THR A 560 -39.75 74.75 -57.51
CA THR A 560 -38.71 74.68 -58.56
C THR A 560 -39.33 74.46 -59.95
N PRO A 561 -39.27 75.42 -60.89
CA PRO A 561 -39.84 75.24 -62.22
C PRO A 561 -38.97 74.30 -63.06
N ILE A 562 -39.59 73.26 -63.61
CA ILE A 562 -38.98 72.34 -64.59
C ILE A 562 -38.79 73.10 -65.93
N VAL A 563 -37.76 72.72 -66.73
CA VAL A 563 -37.40 73.17 -68.12
C VAL A 563 -36.39 74.35 -68.18
N TYR A 564 -35.25 74.36 -68.92
CA TYR A 564 -34.43 73.42 -69.76
C TYR A 564 -32.97 73.99 -69.81
N GLY A 565 -31.90 73.37 -70.31
CA GLY A 565 -31.70 72.01 -70.87
C GLY A 565 -30.56 71.89 -71.92
N GLN A 566 -29.27 71.98 -71.53
CA GLN A 566 -28.11 71.50 -72.33
C GLN A 566 -27.43 70.33 -71.57
N SER A 567 -27.27 69.11 -72.09
CA SER A 567 -27.56 68.60 -73.44
C SER A 567 -28.04 67.13 -73.40
N GLN A 568 -29.08 66.82 -74.17
CA GLN A 568 -29.47 65.46 -74.59
C GLN A 568 -28.38 64.89 -75.54
N LEU A 569 -28.08 63.59 -75.67
CA LEU A 569 -28.97 62.42 -75.82
C LEU A 569 -28.25 61.07 -75.53
N MET A 570 -29.04 60.08 -75.10
CA MET A 570 -28.95 58.61 -75.36
C MET A 570 -27.91 57.70 -74.67
N LEU A 571 -28.47 56.83 -73.82
CA LEU A 571 -28.15 55.39 -73.57
C LEU A 571 -26.71 54.88 -73.73
N THR A 572 -26.12 54.39 -72.64
CA THR A 572 -25.78 52.96 -72.44
C THR A 572 -25.32 52.66 -71.00
N ALA A 573 -25.61 51.43 -70.54
CA ALA A 573 -24.98 50.65 -69.45
C ALA A 573 -24.36 51.36 -68.21
N GLY A 574 -24.88 51.03 -67.01
CA GLY A 574 -24.13 51.19 -65.75
C GLY A 574 -23.00 50.15 -65.58
N PRO A 575 -22.26 50.19 -64.47
CA PRO A 575 -22.60 49.21 -63.42
C PRO A 575 -22.38 49.65 -61.95
N SER A 576 -23.28 49.16 -61.09
CA SER A 576 -23.08 48.70 -59.70
C SER A 576 -22.10 49.41 -58.73
N VAL A 577 -22.65 49.87 -57.58
CA VAL A 577 -22.46 49.16 -56.30
C VAL A 577 -23.81 49.09 -55.58
N SER A 578 -24.13 47.94 -54.99
CA SER A 578 -25.45 47.57 -54.47
C SER A 578 -25.57 47.61 -52.95
N VAL A 579 -26.75 48.02 -52.47
CA VAL A 579 -27.26 47.77 -51.10
C VAL A 579 -27.40 46.25 -50.85
N PRO A 580 -27.12 45.75 -49.63
CA PRO A 580 -27.65 44.48 -49.14
C PRO A 580 -28.78 44.72 -48.12
N PRO A 581 -30.07 44.55 -48.50
CA PRO A 581 -31.20 44.66 -47.59
C PRO A 581 -31.58 43.32 -46.92
N GLN A 582 -32.43 43.40 -45.90
CA GLN A 582 -33.18 42.25 -45.38
C GLN A 582 -34.06 41.63 -46.48
N ALA A 583 -34.23 40.30 -46.49
CA ALA A 583 -35.56 39.66 -46.36
C ALA A 583 -35.48 38.12 -46.43
N ALA A 584 -36.57 37.49 -46.00
CA ALA A 584 -36.84 36.07 -45.95
C ALA A 584 -36.59 35.30 -47.27
N TYR A 585 -36.09 34.06 -47.13
CA TYR A 585 -36.11 33.04 -48.18
C TYR A 585 -37.27 32.08 -48.00
N GLY A 586 -37.91 31.70 -49.10
CA GLY A 586 -38.79 30.54 -49.18
C GLY A 586 -38.69 29.89 -50.56
N TYR A 587 -38.40 28.57 -50.59
CA TYR A 587 -38.41 27.64 -51.74
C TYR A 587 -37.56 28.01 -53.00
N GLY A 588 -36.82 27.11 -53.64
CA GLY A 588 -36.52 25.70 -53.38
C GLY A 588 -35.86 25.01 -54.60
N TYR A 589 -35.39 23.77 -54.43
CA TYR A 589 -34.99 22.80 -55.47
C TYR A 589 -33.72 22.99 -56.35
N GLY A 590 -32.83 21.98 -56.32
CA GLY A 590 -32.31 21.33 -57.55
C GLY A 590 -30.78 21.19 -57.79
N GLY A 591 -30.26 19.94 -57.79
CA GLY A 591 -29.01 19.50 -58.47
C GLY A 591 -27.67 19.78 -57.75
N HIS A 592 -26.86 18.78 -57.37
CA HIS A 592 -25.90 17.99 -58.21
C HIS A 592 -24.78 18.87 -58.85
N GLY A 593 -23.47 18.63 -58.67
CA GLY A 593 -22.71 17.67 -57.83
C GLY A 593 -21.25 17.52 -58.32
N ALA A 594 -20.32 17.03 -57.46
CA ALA A 594 -18.91 16.68 -57.77
C ALA A 594 -17.98 17.86 -58.23
N GLN A 595 -16.64 17.82 -58.24
CA GLN A 595 -15.62 16.84 -57.83
C GLN A 595 -14.26 17.56 -57.55
N THR A 596 -13.43 17.03 -56.64
CA THR A 596 -11.93 17.07 -56.56
C THR A 596 -11.10 18.20 -57.20
N TYR A 597 -10.15 18.78 -56.44
CA TYR A 597 -8.68 18.53 -56.59
C TYR A 597 -7.86 19.28 -55.50
N ALA A 598 -6.73 18.71 -55.06
CA ALA A 598 -5.64 19.39 -54.30
C ALA A 598 -4.54 19.85 -55.29
N PRO A 599 -3.58 20.77 -54.95
CA PRO A 599 -2.32 20.39 -54.29
C PRO A 599 -1.68 21.55 -53.43
N PRO A 600 -0.34 21.75 -53.28
CA PRO A 600 0.47 21.17 -52.19
C PRO A 600 1.49 22.12 -51.46
N GLY A 601 2.19 21.59 -50.44
CA GLY A 601 3.46 22.15 -49.90
C GLY A 601 3.32 23.21 -48.78
N THR A 602 4.30 23.45 -47.89
CA THR A 602 5.71 23.00 -47.84
C THR A 602 6.26 22.98 -46.39
N TYR A 603 7.31 22.18 -46.17
CA TYR A 603 8.13 21.95 -44.96
C TYR A 603 8.45 23.12 -44.00
N GLY A 604 8.69 22.80 -42.72
CA GLY A 604 9.45 23.60 -41.75
C GLY A 604 9.79 22.83 -40.46
N TYR A 605 11.03 22.32 -40.33
CA TYR A 605 11.55 21.65 -39.13
C TYR A 605 11.94 22.65 -38.02
N THR A 606 11.89 22.24 -36.74
CA THR A 606 12.93 22.62 -35.75
C THR A 606 12.94 21.69 -34.54
N MET A 607 14.15 21.21 -34.19
CA MET A 607 14.64 20.53 -32.98
C MET A 607 13.68 19.67 -32.15
#